data_AF-S1NX41-F1
#
_entry.id   AF-S1NX41-F1
#
_cell.length_a   1.000
_cell.length_b   1.000
_cell.length_c   1.000
_cell.angle_alpha   90.00
_cell.angle_beta   90.00
_cell.angle_gamma   90.00
#
_symmetry.space_group_name_H-M   'P 1'
#
loop_
_entity.id
_entity.type
_entity.pdbx_description
1 polymer ?
#
loop_
_entity_poly.entity_id
_entity_poly.type
_entity_poly.pdbx_seq_one_letter_code
_entity_poly.pdbx_strand_id
1 'polypeptide(L)'
;MGGINALAKVAGLMMRQGNSDTLNSLAVFVWAWPDGPHLMTDRLKDLATAGFTLTQTYTRAVKNADEVAHVRNEWWKAKLPFVTDGVVVRAAKEPESRHWLPGQAEWLVAWKYQPVAQVAEVKAIQFAVGKSGKISVVASLAPVMLDDKKVQRVNIGSVRRWQEWDIAPGDQILVSLAGQGIPRIDDVVWRGAERTKPTPPENRFNSLTCYFASDVCQEQFISRLVWLGSKQVLGLDGIGEAGWRALHQTHRFEHIFSWLLLTPEQLQNTPGIAKSKSAQLWHQFNLARQQPFTRWVMAMGIPLTRAALNASDERSWSQLLFSTEQFWQQQPGTGSGRARQVIEWKENAQIKKLGSWLAAQQITGFEP
;
A
#
# COMPACT_ATOMS: atom_id res chain seq x y z
N MET A 1 -22.22 2.64 -14.74
CA MET A 1 -20.76 2.57 -14.48
C MET A 1 -20.50 2.85 -13.00
N GLY A 2 -19.42 2.31 -12.44
CA GLY A 2 -19.04 2.33 -11.01
C GLY A 2 -18.96 3.69 -10.28
N GLY A 3 -19.17 4.80 -10.98
CA GLY A 3 -18.67 6.13 -10.65
C GLY A 3 -19.38 6.99 -9.64
N ILE A 4 -19.90 6.44 -8.55
CA ILE A 4 -20.52 7.27 -7.49
C ILE A 4 -19.80 7.13 -6.14
N ASN A 5 -18.55 6.65 -6.12
CA ASN A 5 -17.85 6.32 -4.87
C ASN A 5 -18.71 5.44 -3.94
N ALA A 6 -19.62 4.65 -4.53
CA ALA A 6 -20.72 4.04 -3.79
C ALA A 6 -20.15 3.07 -2.74
N LEU A 7 -19.06 2.37 -3.08
CA LEU A 7 -18.34 1.51 -2.16
C LEU A 7 -17.87 2.26 -0.90
N ALA A 8 -17.17 3.40 -1.06
CA ALA A 8 -16.68 4.15 0.10
C ALA A 8 -17.82 4.84 0.86
N LYS A 9 -18.87 5.28 0.17
CA LYS A 9 -20.07 5.83 0.80
C LYS A 9 -20.77 4.79 1.68
N VAL A 10 -21.02 3.59 1.15
CA VAL A 10 -21.64 2.49 1.89
C VAL A 10 -20.74 2.04 3.05
N ALA A 11 -19.44 1.84 2.82
CA ALA A 11 -18.49 1.50 3.88
C ALA A 11 -18.47 2.56 4.99
N GLY A 12 -18.46 3.84 4.61
CA GLY A 12 -18.53 4.96 5.55
C GLY A 12 -19.83 4.98 6.35
N LEU A 13 -20.97 4.71 5.72
CA LEU A 13 -22.27 4.60 6.40
C LEU A 13 -22.30 3.43 7.39
N MET A 14 -21.78 2.26 7.01
CA MET A 14 -21.73 1.08 7.88
C MET A 14 -20.82 1.24 9.10
N MET A 15 -19.83 2.13 9.04
CA MET A 15 -18.88 2.39 10.14
C MET A 15 -19.36 3.48 11.11
N ARG A 16 -20.49 4.15 10.85
CA ARG A 16 -20.99 5.22 11.74
C ARG A 16 -21.60 4.65 13.01
N GLN A 17 -21.23 5.23 14.15
CA GLN A 17 -21.90 4.99 15.42
C GLN A 17 -22.96 6.08 15.64
N GLY A 18 -24.21 5.77 15.29
CA GLY A 18 -25.36 6.67 15.39
C GLY A 18 -25.83 7.24 14.04
N ASN A 19 -27.16 7.32 13.89
CA ASN A 19 -27.96 7.71 12.71
C ASN A 19 -28.47 6.53 11.84
N SER A 20 -29.67 6.02 12.17
CA SER A 20 -30.35 4.89 11.53
C SER A 20 -30.97 5.21 10.18
N ASP A 21 -31.39 6.45 9.94
CA ASP A 21 -32.30 6.76 8.83
C ASP A 21 -31.63 6.60 7.47
N THR A 22 -30.33 6.87 7.39
CA THR A 22 -29.53 6.61 6.19
C THR A 22 -29.27 5.13 5.93
N LEU A 23 -29.35 4.24 6.95
CA LEU A 23 -29.20 2.80 6.74
C LEU A 23 -30.40 2.20 6.01
N ASN A 24 -31.58 2.81 6.14
CA ASN A 24 -32.78 2.41 5.40
C ASN A 24 -32.66 2.63 3.88
N SER A 25 -31.64 3.36 3.43
CA SER A 25 -31.33 3.51 2.00
C SER A 25 -30.44 2.40 1.44
N LEU A 26 -29.96 1.47 2.28
CA LEU A 26 -29.12 0.35 1.89
C LEU A 26 -29.96 -0.88 1.56
N ALA A 27 -29.53 -1.61 0.53
CA ALA A 27 -30.04 -2.93 0.20
C ALA A 27 -28.93 -3.98 0.32
N VAL A 28 -29.31 -5.24 0.56
CA VAL A 28 -28.38 -6.36 0.68
C VAL A 28 -28.52 -7.29 -0.50
N PHE A 29 -27.40 -7.55 -1.18
CA PHE A 29 -27.29 -8.59 -2.20
C PHE A 29 -26.51 -9.77 -1.62
N VAL A 30 -27.19 -10.89 -1.39
CA VAL A 30 -26.55 -12.10 -0.86
C VAL A 30 -25.87 -12.82 -2.01
N TRP A 31 -24.56 -12.61 -2.16
CA TRP A 31 -23.81 -13.21 -3.26
C TRP A 31 -23.50 -14.68 -3.02
N ALA A 32 -23.35 -15.15 -1.77
CA ALA A 32 -23.07 -16.56 -1.47
C ALA A 32 -23.73 -17.00 -0.16
N TRP A 33 -24.08 -18.29 -0.10
CA TRP A 33 -24.60 -18.97 1.09
C TRP A 33 -23.74 -20.23 1.31
N PRO A 34 -22.68 -20.13 2.13
CA PRO A 34 -21.88 -21.29 2.54
C PRO A 34 -22.80 -22.33 3.18
N ASP A 35 -22.73 -23.57 2.73
CA ASP A 35 -23.53 -24.71 3.22
C ASP A 35 -25.05 -24.62 2.96
N GLY A 36 -25.47 -23.75 2.03
CA GLY A 36 -26.83 -23.75 1.50
C GLY A 36 -27.10 -24.90 0.50
N PRO A 37 -28.32 -24.99 -0.05
CA PRO A 37 -28.72 -26.03 -1.02
C PRO A 37 -27.67 -26.28 -2.11
N HIS A 38 -27.41 -27.52 -2.53
CA HIS A 38 -26.33 -27.76 -3.50
C HIS A 38 -26.61 -27.17 -4.89
N LEU A 39 -27.88 -27.13 -5.31
CA LEU A 39 -28.28 -26.58 -6.60
C LEU A 39 -28.49 -25.07 -6.50
N MET A 40 -27.90 -24.32 -7.44
CA MET A 40 -28.06 -22.86 -7.50
C MET A 40 -29.54 -22.46 -7.62
N THR A 41 -30.35 -23.20 -8.37
CA THR A 41 -31.79 -22.95 -8.50
C THR A 41 -32.51 -22.96 -7.15
N ASP A 42 -32.19 -23.93 -6.31
CA ASP A 42 -32.79 -24.09 -4.99
C ASP A 42 -32.31 -22.95 -4.07
N ARG A 43 -31.01 -22.63 -4.09
CA ARG A 43 -30.46 -21.48 -3.35
C ARG A 43 -31.18 -20.17 -3.70
N LEU A 44 -31.37 -19.89 -4.99
CA LEU A 44 -32.01 -18.66 -5.44
C LEU A 44 -33.47 -18.59 -4.98
N LYS A 45 -34.19 -19.72 -5.02
CA LYS A 45 -35.58 -19.82 -4.56
C LYS A 45 -35.68 -19.66 -3.04
N ASP A 46 -34.82 -20.32 -2.28
CA ASP A 46 -34.84 -20.29 -0.82
C ASP A 46 -34.45 -18.90 -0.30
N LEU A 47 -33.43 -18.26 -0.90
CA LEU A 47 -33.08 -16.87 -0.59
C LEU A 47 -34.23 -15.90 -0.90
N ALA A 48 -34.89 -16.04 -2.04
CA ALA A 48 -36.04 -15.22 -2.38
C ALA A 48 -37.21 -15.42 -1.39
N THR A 49 -37.46 -16.66 -0.98
CA THR A 49 -38.48 -17.00 0.03
C THR A 49 -38.15 -16.40 1.40
N ALA A 50 -36.86 -16.33 1.75
CA ALA A 50 -36.36 -15.68 2.96
C ALA A 50 -36.34 -14.12 2.88
N GLY A 51 -36.76 -13.53 1.76
CA GLY A 51 -36.84 -12.07 1.57
C GLY A 51 -35.65 -11.45 0.81
N PHE A 52 -34.64 -12.24 0.43
CA PHE A 52 -33.48 -11.78 -0.36
C PHE A 52 -33.70 -11.97 -1.86
N THR A 53 -34.62 -11.20 -2.43
CA THR A 53 -35.07 -11.37 -3.83
C THR A 53 -34.03 -10.94 -4.87
N LEU A 54 -33.15 -9.99 -4.54
CA LEU A 54 -32.18 -9.43 -5.49
C LEU A 54 -31.25 -10.49 -6.09
N THR A 55 -30.84 -11.48 -5.30
CA THR A 55 -29.94 -12.55 -5.77
C THR A 55 -30.59 -13.33 -6.92
N GLN A 56 -31.89 -13.64 -6.81
CA GLN A 56 -32.64 -14.28 -7.89
C GLN A 56 -32.84 -13.36 -9.10
N THR A 57 -33.12 -12.07 -8.86
CA THR A 57 -33.35 -11.08 -9.94
C THR A 57 -32.12 -10.90 -10.84
N TYR A 58 -30.93 -10.85 -10.25
CA TYR A 58 -29.68 -10.53 -10.98
C TYR A 58 -28.75 -11.74 -11.19
N THR A 59 -29.22 -12.96 -10.96
CA THR A 59 -28.50 -14.18 -11.37
C THR A 59 -29.09 -14.73 -12.66
N ARG A 60 -28.25 -14.93 -13.67
CA ARG A 60 -28.64 -15.50 -14.97
C ARG A 60 -27.92 -16.83 -15.19
N ALA A 61 -28.68 -17.86 -15.49
CA ALA A 61 -28.12 -19.13 -15.97
C ALA A 61 -27.61 -18.94 -17.40
N VAL A 62 -26.42 -19.48 -17.66
CA VAL A 62 -25.72 -19.40 -18.95
C VAL A 62 -25.08 -20.76 -19.23
N LYS A 63 -24.96 -21.12 -20.50
CA LYS A 63 -24.46 -22.43 -20.94
C LYS A 63 -23.00 -22.41 -21.38
N ASN A 64 -22.50 -21.26 -21.82
CA ASN A 64 -21.16 -21.11 -22.39
C ASN A 64 -20.62 -19.68 -22.20
N ALA A 65 -19.35 -19.47 -22.57
CA ALA A 65 -18.68 -18.19 -22.42
C ALA A 65 -19.27 -17.07 -23.29
N ASP A 66 -19.86 -17.39 -24.45
CA ASP A 66 -20.48 -16.40 -25.33
C ASP A 66 -21.75 -15.82 -24.71
N GLU A 67 -22.58 -16.68 -24.08
CA GLU A 67 -23.74 -16.24 -23.31
C GLU A 67 -23.33 -15.37 -22.11
N VAL A 68 -22.23 -15.72 -21.43
CA VAL A 68 -21.67 -14.87 -20.36
C VAL A 68 -21.27 -13.49 -20.91
N ALA A 69 -20.58 -13.46 -22.06
CA ALA A 69 -20.15 -12.21 -22.70
C ALA A 69 -21.34 -11.34 -23.10
N HIS A 70 -22.40 -11.96 -23.62
CA HIS A 70 -23.65 -11.29 -23.97
C HIS A 70 -24.31 -10.65 -22.75
N VAL A 71 -24.59 -11.43 -21.70
CA VAL A 71 -25.20 -10.95 -20.44
C VAL A 71 -24.36 -9.84 -19.81
N ARG A 72 -23.03 -9.99 -19.81
CA ARG A 72 -22.12 -8.95 -19.31
C ARG A 72 -22.28 -7.64 -20.08
N ASN A 73 -22.37 -7.68 -21.41
CA ASN A 73 -22.54 -6.48 -22.23
C ASN A 73 -23.93 -5.85 -22.07
N GLU A 74 -24.97 -6.66 -21.90
CA GLU A 74 -26.31 -6.15 -21.57
C GLU A 74 -26.30 -5.39 -20.24
N TRP A 75 -25.76 -5.98 -19.18
CA TRP A 75 -25.67 -5.31 -17.88
C TRP A 75 -24.76 -4.09 -17.88
N TRP A 76 -23.71 -4.07 -18.70
CA TRP A 76 -22.86 -2.88 -18.89
C TRP A 76 -23.64 -1.68 -19.42
N LYS A 77 -24.61 -1.92 -20.31
CA LYS A 77 -25.44 -0.88 -20.94
C LYS A 77 -26.72 -0.58 -20.15
N ALA A 78 -27.13 -1.48 -19.26
CA ALA A 78 -28.36 -1.36 -18.50
C ALA A 78 -28.29 -0.25 -17.43
N LYS A 79 -29.44 0.40 -17.19
CA LYS A 79 -29.64 1.28 -16.02
C LYS A 79 -30.02 0.42 -14.82
N LEU A 80 -29.02 -0.01 -14.06
CA LEU A 80 -29.20 -0.75 -12.81
C LEU A 80 -29.48 0.21 -11.64
N PRO A 81 -30.26 -0.20 -10.63
CA PRO A 81 -30.53 0.61 -9.43
C PRO A 81 -29.32 0.72 -8.47
N PHE A 82 -28.20 0.07 -8.81
CA PHE A 82 -26.93 0.11 -8.11
C PHE A 82 -25.78 0.19 -9.11
N VAL A 83 -24.61 0.56 -8.63
CA VAL A 83 -23.40 0.59 -9.44
C VAL A 83 -22.69 -0.76 -9.43
N THR A 84 -22.12 -1.15 -10.57
CA THR A 84 -21.34 -2.39 -10.74
C THR A 84 -20.05 -2.08 -11.50
N ASP A 85 -19.00 -2.87 -11.22
CA ASP A 85 -17.70 -2.80 -11.90
C ASP A 85 -17.43 -4.03 -12.80
N GLY A 86 -18.41 -4.92 -12.93
CA GLY A 86 -18.32 -6.11 -13.75
C GLY A 86 -19.42 -7.12 -13.44
N VAL A 87 -19.15 -8.37 -13.79
CA VAL A 87 -19.99 -9.53 -13.47
C VAL A 87 -19.16 -10.59 -12.77
N VAL A 88 -19.82 -11.43 -11.97
CA VAL A 88 -19.19 -12.60 -11.36
C VAL A 88 -19.69 -13.84 -12.10
N VAL A 89 -18.77 -14.61 -12.66
CA VAL A 89 -19.06 -15.86 -13.36
C VAL A 89 -18.74 -17.02 -12.42
N ARG A 90 -19.70 -17.92 -12.25
CA ARG A 90 -19.62 -19.05 -11.33
C ARG A 90 -19.88 -20.34 -12.07
N ALA A 91 -19.12 -21.38 -11.73
CA ALA A 91 -19.49 -22.74 -12.11
C ALA A 91 -20.77 -23.14 -11.40
N ALA A 92 -21.63 -23.92 -12.07
CA ALA A 92 -22.86 -24.44 -11.48
C ALA A 92 -22.60 -25.39 -10.31
N LYS A 93 -21.45 -26.09 -10.33
CA LYS A 93 -20.98 -26.95 -9.25
C LYS A 93 -19.85 -26.25 -8.51
N GLU A 94 -20.09 -25.95 -7.24
CA GLU A 94 -19.14 -25.27 -6.35
C GLU A 94 -18.48 -26.29 -5.43
N PRO A 95 -17.19 -26.11 -5.06
CA PRO A 95 -16.57 -26.91 -4.01
C PRO A 95 -17.21 -26.60 -2.66
N GLU A 96 -17.09 -27.53 -1.72
CA GLU A 96 -17.53 -27.32 -0.33
C GLU A 96 -16.90 -26.04 0.26
N SER A 97 -17.69 -25.30 1.02
CA SER A 97 -17.36 -23.99 1.61
C SER A 97 -16.02 -23.99 2.36
N ARG A 98 -15.69 -25.08 3.06
CA ARG A 98 -14.43 -25.27 3.81
C ARG A 98 -13.16 -25.19 2.95
N HIS A 99 -13.28 -25.34 1.64
CA HIS A 99 -12.16 -25.24 0.69
C HIS A 99 -12.06 -23.86 0.03
N TRP A 100 -12.91 -22.90 0.40
CA TRP A 100 -12.88 -21.56 -0.19
C TRP A 100 -11.72 -20.76 0.40
N LEU A 101 -10.68 -20.56 -0.40
CA LEU A 101 -9.51 -19.77 -0.03
C LEU A 101 -9.38 -18.52 -0.92
N PRO A 102 -9.06 -17.34 -0.34
CA PRO A 102 -8.82 -16.13 -1.10
C PRO A 102 -7.75 -16.32 -2.18
N GLY A 103 -8.08 -15.96 -3.42
CA GLY A 103 -7.16 -16.03 -4.56
C GLY A 103 -6.91 -17.43 -5.13
N GLN A 104 -7.61 -18.46 -4.65
CA GLN A 104 -7.43 -19.86 -5.08
C GLN A 104 -8.74 -20.50 -5.59
N ALA A 105 -9.60 -19.73 -6.26
CA ALA A 105 -10.88 -20.22 -6.76
C ALA A 105 -10.83 -20.49 -8.27
N GLU A 106 -10.90 -21.77 -8.67
CA GLU A 106 -11.00 -22.19 -10.09
C GLU A 106 -12.44 -22.18 -10.62
N TRP A 107 -13.42 -22.13 -9.72
CA TRP A 107 -14.87 -22.21 -10.02
C TRP A 107 -15.54 -20.82 -10.11
N LEU A 108 -14.77 -19.74 -9.94
CA LEU A 108 -15.25 -18.38 -9.78
C LEU A 108 -14.30 -17.39 -10.44
N VAL A 109 -14.84 -16.47 -11.25
CA VAL A 109 -14.05 -15.35 -11.78
C VAL A 109 -14.87 -14.05 -11.79
N ALA A 110 -14.24 -12.95 -11.39
CA ALA A 110 -14.79 -11.61 -11.55
C ALA A 110 -14.38 -11.04 -12.92
N TRP A 111 -15.34 -10.95 -13.85
CA TRP A 111 -15.11 -10.37 -15.17
C TRP A 111 -15.48 -8.88 -15.18
N LYS A 112 -14.49 -8.05 -14.83
CA LYS A 112 -14.65 -6.59 -14.75
C LYS A 112 -14.97 -5.94 -16.09
N TYR A 113 -15.70 -4.83 -16.05
CA TYR A 113 -15.87 -3.95 -17.19
C TYR A 113 -14.57 -3.27 -17.59
N GLN A 114 -14.53 -2.73 -18.82
CA GLN A 114 -13.37 -1.94 -19.22
C GLN A 114 -13.28 -0.70 -18.32
N PRO A 115 -12.13 -0.44 -17.68
CA PRO A 115 -11.95 0.76 -16.89
C PRO A 115 -12.26 2.00 -17.71
N VAL A 116 -12.89 3.00 -17.10
CA VAL A 116 -12.96 4.33 -17.70
C VAL A 116 -11.52 4.83 -17.82
N ALA A 117 -11.12 5.14 -19.06
CA ALA A 117 -9.84 5.73 -19.38
C ALA A 117 -10.04 7.16 -19.87
N GLN A 118 -9.13 8.05 -19.52
CA GLN A 118 -9.15 9.45 -19.94
C GLN A 118 -7.75 9.88 -20.32
N VAL A 119 -7.67 10.80 -21.27
CA VAL A 119 -6.41 11.41 -21.68
C VAL A 119 -6.03 12.50 -20.69
N ALA A 120 -4.78 12.48 -20.23
CA ALA A 120 -4.24 13.49 -19.33
C ALA A 120 -2.86 13.96 -19.81
N GLU A 121 -2.63 15.27 -19.74
CA GLU A 121 -1.33 15.87 -20.04
C GLU A 121 -0.35 15.62 -18.89
N VAL A 122 0.88 15.20 -19.19
CA VAL A 122 1.97 15.07 -18.23
C VAL A 122 2.56 16.45 -17.94
N LYS A 123 2.39 16.95 -16.72
CA LYS A 123 2.93 18.25 -16.29
C LYS A 123 4.37 18.17 -15.81
N ALA A 124 4.73 17.10 -15.11
CA ALA A 124 6.08 16.90 -14.60
C ALA A 124 6.36 15.43 -14.32
N ILE A 125 7.64 15.08 -14.30
CA ILE A 125 8.12 13.77 -13.89
C ILE A 125 8.94 13.95 -12.61
N GLN A 126 8.60 13.20 -11.56
CA GLN A 126 9.33 13.18 -10.30
C GLN A 126 9.93 11.80 -10.04
N PHE A 127 11.10 11.80 -9.42
CA PHE A 127 11.79 10.60 -8.97
C PHE A 127 11.69 10.49 -7.46
N ALA A 128 11.19 9.37 -6.96
CA ALA A 128 11.15 9.08 -5.53
C ALA A 128 12.15 7.96 -5.22
N VAL A 129 13.02 8.18 -4.25
CA VAL A 129 13.99 7.17 -3.81
C VAL A 129 13.40 6.44 -2.61
N GLY A 130 13.03 5.18 -2.78
CA GLY A 130 12.50 4.35 -1.70
C GLY A 130 13.57 3.99 -0.67
N LYS A 131 13.15 3.48 0.50
CA LYS A 131 14.06 3.10 1.60
C LYS A 131 15.19 2.13 1.20
N SER A 132 14.94 1.29 0.19
CA SER A 132 15.92 0.32 -0.34
C SER A 132 16.86 0.90 -1.41
N GLY A 133 16.77 2.20 -1.70
CA GLY A 133 17.50 2.86 -2.79
C GLY A 133 16.84 2.72 -4.16
N LYS A 134 15.79 1.91 -4.30
CA LYS A 134 15.05 1.77 -5.55
C LYS A 134 14.39 3.10 -5.92
N ILE A 135 14.66 3.57 -7.14
CA ILE A 135 14.08 4.79 -7.70
C ILE A 135 12.78 4.43 -8.42
N SER A 136 11.68 5.04 -7.99
CA SER A 136 10.39 5.01 -8.69
C SER A 136 10.14 6.33 -9.40
N VAL A 137 9.44 6.25 -10.54
CA VAL A 137 9.08 7.39 -11.36
C VAL A 137 7.59 7.65 -11.24
N VAL A 138 7.22 8.88 -10.93
CA VAL A 138 5.83 9.33 -10.79
C VAL A 138 5.61 10.47 -11.78
N ALA A 139 4.56 10.38 -12.58
CA ALA A 139 4.11 11.49 -13.40
C ALA A 139 3.07 12.31 -12.65
N SER A 140 3.26 13.63 -12.62
CA SER A 140 2.23 14.60 -12.28
C SER A 140 1.44 14.95 -13.53
N LEU A 141 0.12 14.95 -13.42
CA LEU A 141 -0.80 15.10 -14.53
C LEU A 141 -1.62 16.38 -14.38
N ALA A 142 -2.07 16.93 -15.51
CA ALA A 142 -3.22 17.81 -15.52
C ALA A 142 -4.40 17.08 -14.85
N PRO A 143 -5.15 17.73 -13.94
CA PRO A 143 -6.19 17.03 -13.20
C PRO A 143 -7.26 16.48 -14.13
N VAL A 144 -7.49 15.18 -14.08
CA VAL A 144 -8.50 14.49 -14.88
C VAL A 144 -9.48 13.75 -13.97
N MET A 145 -10.76 13.74 -14.33
CA MET A 145 -11.77 12.96 -13.62
C MET A 145 -11.84 11.57 -14.25
N LEU A 146 -11.40 10.56 -13.50
CA LEU A 146 -11.57 9.15 -13.84
C LEU A 146 -12.63 8.58 -12.91
N ASP A 147 -13.80 8.32 -13.47
CA ASP A 147 -14.96 7.88 -12.71
C ASP A 147 -15.33 8.93 -11.63
N ASP A 148 -15.28 8.57 -10.35
CA ASP A 148 -15.51 9.45 -9.20
C ASP A 148 -14.23 10.07 -8.62
N LYS A 149 -13.06 9.79 -9.21
CA LYS A 149 -11.75 10.22 -8.67
C LYS A 149 -11.10 11.30 -9.51
N LYS A 150 -10.65 12.36 -8.85
CA LYS A 150 -9.74 13.35 -9.44
C LYS A 150 -8.31 12.81 -9.40
N VAL A 151 -7.78 12.44 -10.55
CA VAL A 151 -6.41 11.92 -10.69
C VAL A 151 -5.47 13.04 -11.12
N GLN A 152 -4.40 13.22 -10.35
CA GLN A 152 -3.35 14.22 -10.63
C GLN A 152 -1.96 13.59 -10.64
N ARG A 153 -1.83 12.31 -10.27
CA ARG A 153 -0.56 11.60 -10.18
C ARG A 153 -0.75 10.15 -10.60
N VAL A 154 0.22 9.62 -11.33
CA VAL A 154 0.26 8.20 -11.72
C VAL A 154 1.68 7.66 -11.56
N ASN A 155 1.80 6.45 -11.02
CA ASN A 155 3.09 5.77 -10.87
C ASN A 155 3.45 5.08 -12.18
N ILE A 156 4.60 5.43 -12.77
CA ILE A 156 5.11 4.81 -13.99
C ILE A 156 5.83 3.49 -13.68
N GLY A 157 6.46 3.40 -12.51
CA GLY A 157 7.24 2.25 -12.06
C GLY A 157 8.73 2.58 -11.93
N SER A 158 9.61 1.73 -12.46
CA SER A 158 11.06 1.93 -12.42
C SER A 158 11.54 2.96 -13.47
N VAL A 159 12.75 3.48 -13.28
CA VAL A 159 13.42 4.35 -14.29
C VAL A 159 13.50 3.66 -15.65
N ARG A 160 13.83 2.36 -15.67
CA ARG A 160 13.83 1.55 -16.90
C ARG A 160 12.46 1.54 -17.57
N ARG A 161 11.39 1.27 -16.81
CA ARG A 161 10.02 1.26 -17.36
C ARG A 161 9.63 2.64 -17.89
N TRP A 162 10.00 3.72 -17.21
CA TRP A 162 9.78 5.07 -17.71
C TRP A 162 10.53 5.35 -19.03
N GLN A 163 11.76 4.87 -19.17
CA GLN A 163 12.53 4.96 -20.42
C GLN A 163 11.86 4.15 -21.54
N GLU A 164 11.35 2.96 -21.25
CA GLU A 164 10.59 2.13 -22.20
C GLU A 164 9.29 2.81 -22.67
N TRP A 165 8.57 3.46 -21.75
CA TRP A 165 7.40 4.30 -22.08
C TRP A 165 7.77 5.58 -22.81
N ASP A 166 9.03 5.99 -22.75
CA ASP A 166 9.59 7.18 -23.37
C ASP A 166 8.90 8.50 -22.92
N ILE A 167 8.15 8.55 -21.82
CA ILE A 167 7.30 9.70 -21.47
C ILE A 167 8.11 10.96 -21.11
N ALA A 168 7.70 12.12 -21.62
CA ALA A 168 8.21 13.45 -21.25
C ALA A 168 7.08 14.37 -20.74
N PRO A 169 7.40 15.43 -19.96
CA PRO A 169 6.46 16.53 -19.76
C PRO A 169 5.94 17.08 -21.10
N GLY A 170 4.65 17.42 -21.17
CA GLY A 170 3.96 17.83 -22.40
C GLY A 170 3.36 16.67 -23.22
N ASP A 171 3.75 15.41 -22.98
CA ASP A 171 3.08 14.26 -23.59
C ASP A 171 1.65 14.12 -23.04
N GLN A 172 0.73 13.60 -23.86
CA GLN A 172 -0.60 13.19 -23.41
C GLN A 172 -0.65 11.67 -23.28
N ILE A 173 -1.10 11.19 -22.13
CA ILE A 173 -1.16 9.77 -21.82
C ILE A 173 -2.59 9.33 -21.54
N LEU A 174 -2.93 8.10 -21.93
CA LEU A 174 -4.17 7.45 -21.56
C LEU A 174 -4.02 6.84 -20.17
N VAL A 175 -4.86 7.28 -19.24
CA VAL A 175 -4.83 6.84 -17.84
C VAL A 175 -6.16 6.19 -17.51
N SER A 176 -6.11 5.06 -16.80
CA SER A 176 -7.30 4.41 -16.25
C SER A 176 -7.09 4.02 -14.79
N LEU A 177 -8.17 3.54 -14.16
CA LEU A 177 -8.17 3.02 -12.81
C LEU A 177 -8.12 1.49 -12.83
N ALA A 178 -7.06 0.89 -12.28
CA ALA A 178 -6.97 -0.55 -12.07
C ALA A 178 -7.43 -0.97 -10.68
N GLY A 179 -8.11 -2.13 -10.60
CA GLY A 179 -8.46 -2.80 -9.35
C GLY A 179 -9.24 -1.92 -8.38
N GLN A 180 -8.62 -1.57 -7.24
CA GLN A 180 -9.16 -0.72 -6.16
C GLN A 180 -9.12 0.79 -6.49
N GLY A 181 -9.03 1.13 -7.78
CA GLY A 181 -8.96 2.48 -8.28
C GLY A 181 -7.59 3.13 -8.10
N ILE A 182 -6.53 2.37 -8.40
CA ILE A 182 -5.15 2.86 -8.52
C ILE A 182 -4.95 3.35 -9.97
N PRO A 183 -4.53 4.61 -10.19
CA PRO A 183 -4.23 5.09 -11.52
C PRO A 183 -3.11 4.29 -12.18
N ARG A 184 -3.28 3.93 -13.46
CA ARG A 184 -2.26 3.33 -14.31
C ARG A 184 -2.23 3.97 -15.68
N ILE A 185 -1.08 3.87 -16.34
CA ILE A 185 -0.89 4.30 -17.72
C ILE A 185 -1.21 3.12 -18.64
N ASP A 186 -2.12 3.35 -19.58
CA ASP A 186 -2.50 2.37 -20.59
C ASP A 186 -1.79 2.63 -21.91
N ASP A 187 -1.59 3.89 -22.30
CA ASP A 187 -0.90 4.26 -23.54
C ASP A 187 -0.35 5.70 -23.54
N VAL A 188 0.51 6.05 -24.50
CA VAL A 188 0.91 7.43 -24.82
C VAL A 188 0.24 7.84 -26.12
N VAL A 189 -0.81 8.66 -26.02
CA VAL A 189 -1.66 9.00 -27.17
C VAL A 189 -1.10 10.14 -28.00
N TRP A 190 -0.30 11.01 -27.41
CA TRP A 190 0.33 12.12 -28.12
C TRP A 190 1.68 12.47 -27.49
N ARG A 191 2.66 12.78 -28.33
CA ARG A 191 3.99 13.23 -27.91
C ARG A 191 4.10 14.75 -28.08
N GLY A 192 4.53 15.46 -27.04
CA GLY A 192 4.73 16.90 -27.11
C GLY A 192 5.83 17.26 -28.13
N ALA A 193 5.78 18.49 -28.66
CA ALA A 193 6.80 18.97 -29.60
C ALA A 193 8.16 19.21 -28.90
N GLU A 194 8.13 19.82 -27.71
CA GLU A 194 9.32 20.03 -26.87
C GLU A 194 9.38 18.96 -25.78
N ARG A 195 10.38 18.08 -25.85
CA ARG A 195 10.47 16.89 -24.99
C ARG A 195 11.71 16.93 -24.10
N THR A 196 11.77 17.92 -23.22
CA THR A 196 12.83 18.02 -22.21
C THR A 196 12.55 17.06 -21.06
N LYS A 197 13.30 15.95 -21.00
CA LYS A 197 13.17 14.95 -19.94
C LYS A 197 14.07 15.27 -18.75
N PRO A 198 13.58 15.14 -17.51
CA PRO A 198 14.44 15.30 -16.35
C PRO A 198 15.41 14.12 -16.21
N THR A 199 16.59 14.39 -15.68
CA THR A 199 17.60 13.35 -15.43
C THR A 199 17.24 12.57 -14.17
N PRO A 200 17.16 11.23 -14.21
CA PRO A 200 16.95 10.44 -13.02
C PRO A 200 18.15 10.60 -12.06
N PRO A 201 17.93 10.53 -10.73
CA PRO A 201 19.03 10.50 -9.77
C PRO A 201 20.00 9.37 -10.10
N GLU A 202 21.28 9.60 -9.89
CA GLU A 202 22.28 8.55 -10.06
C GLU A 202 21.96 7.34 -9.18
N ASN A 203 22.29 6.15 -9.70
CA ASN A 203 22.06 4.88 -9.00
C ASN A 203 23.13 4.62 -7.92
N ARG A 204 23.27 5.56 -6.98
CA ARG A 204 24.21 5.51 -5.84
C ARG A 204 23.57 5.04 -4.54
N PHE A 205 22.27 4.73 -4.57
CA PHE A 205 21.48 4.35 -3.39
C PHE A 205 21.23 2.84 -3.35
N ASN A 206 21.35 2.24 -2.17
CA ASN A 206 21.03 0.84 -1.93
C ASN A 206 20.39 0.66 -0.54
N SER A 207 20.10 -0.58 -0.14
CA SER A 207 19.45 -0.86 1.16
C SER A 207 20.28 -0.47 2.38
N LEU A 208 21.58 -0.20 2.22
CA LEU A 208 22.53 0.14 3.28
C LEU A 208 22.94 1.62 3.30
N THR A 209 22.40 2.47 2.41
CA THR A 209 22.74 3.90 2.33
C THR A 209 21.73 4.82 3.03
N CYS A 210 22.14 6.05 3.34
CA CYS A 210 21.25 7.14 3.78
C CYS A 210 20.52 6.89 5.10
N TYR A 211 21.19 6.25 6.06
CA TYR A 211 20.77 6.23 7.47
C TYR A 211 21.02 7.54 8.21
N PHE A 212 21.97 8.32 7.69
CA PHE A 212 22.34 9.65 8.13
C PHE A 212 21.87 10.67 7.09
N ALA A 213 21.43 11.83 7.56
CA ALA A 213 20.96 12.88 6.68
C ALA A 213 22.13 13.55 5.96
N SER A 214 21.93 13.80 4.67
CA SER A 214 22.78 14.65 3.84
C SER A 214 21.95 15.14 2.66
N ASP A 215 22.41 16.18 1.97
CA ASP A 215 21.68 16.74 0.82
C ASP A 215 21.47 15.68 -0.28
N VAL A 216 22.46 14.81 -0.49
CA VAL A 216 22.38 13.69 -1.44
C VAL A 216 21.37 12.63 -0.98
N CYS A 217 21.23 12.43 0.33
CA CYS A 217 20.43 11.35 0.91
C CYS A 217 18.98 11.72 1.24
N GLN A 218 18.59 12.97 1.03
CA GLN A 218 17.33 13.52 1.54
C GLN A 218 16.10 12.63 1.23
N GLU A 219 15.93 12.19 -0.02
CA GLU A 219 14.77 11.38 -0.41
C GLU A 219 14.75 9.98 0.22
N GLN A 220 15.90 9.29 0.24
CA GLN A 220 15.98 7.97 0.87
C GLN A 220 15.86 8.07 2.39
N PHE A 221 16.43 9.11 2.99
CA PHE A 221 16.36 9.37 4.43
C PHE A 221 14.92 9.57 4.90
N ILE A 222 14.15 10.43 4.21
CA ILE A 222 12.73 10.62 4.48
C ILE A 222 11.95 9.32 4.26
N SER A 223 12.23 8.56 3.19
CA SER A 223 11.59 7.25 2.96
C SER A 223 11.85 6.25 4.08
N ARG A 224 13.03 6.30 4.72
CA ARG A 224 13.34 5.48 5.91
C ARG A 224 12.54 5.91 7.13
N LEU A 225 12.41 7.22 7.37
CA LEU A 225 11.58 7.77 8.45
C LEU A 225 10.09 7.41 8.28
N VAL A 226 9.56 7.50 7.06
CA VAL A 226 8.19 7.07 6.76
C VAL A 226 8.01 5.58 7.04
N TRP A 227 8.97 4.75 6.64
CA TRP A 227 8.87 3.32 6.83
C TRP A 227 9.00 2.89 8.30
N LEU A 228 9.95 3.46 9.05
CA LEU A 228 10.09 3.16 10.48
C LEU A 228 8.84 3.57 11.28
N GLY A 229 8.17 4.65 10.86
CA GLY A 229 6.92 5.09 11.48
C GLY A 229 5.71 4.22 11.16
N SER A 230 5.79 3.33 10.17
CA SER A 230 4.64 2.52 9.77
C SER A 230 4.09 1.62 10.89
N LYS A 231 2.80 1.30 10.83
CA LYS A 231 2.10 0.42 11.80
C LYS A 231 2.78 -0.93 12.01
N GLN A 232 3.51 -1.44 11.01
CA GLN A 232 4.21 -2.71 11.09
C GLN A 232 5.58 -2.60 11.79
N VAL A 233 6.18 -1.40 11.83
CA VAL A 233 7.53 -1.16 12.36
C VAL A 233 7.48 -0.53 13.74
N LEU A 234 7.50 0.78 13.94
CA LEU A 234 7.35 1.39 15.28
C LEU A 234 5.92 1.85 15.60
N GLY A 235 5.03 1.93 14.61
CA GLY A 235 3.63 2.32 14.81
C GLY A 235 3.47 3.78 15.26
N LEU A 236 4.18 4.69 14.59
CA LEU A 236 4.09 6.13 14.83
C LEU A 236 2.86 6.68 14.11
N ASP A 237 1.69 6.44 14.67
CA ASP A 237 0.44 6.85 14.05
C ASP A 237 0.31 8.38 14.00
N GLY A 238 -0.19 8.89 12.87
CA GLY A 238 -0.41 10.32 12.67
C GLY A 238 0.75 11.08 12.01
N ILE A 239 1.94 10.48 11.86
CA ILE A 239 3.04 11.07 11.07
C ILE A 239 3.20 10.42 9.70
N GLY A 240 3.09 11.23 8.66
CA GLY A 240 3.35 10.83 7.27
C GLY A 240 4.58 11.54 6.70
N GLU A 241 4.84 11.36 5.42
CA GLU A 241 6.00 11.95 4.72
C GLU A 241 6.12 13.45 4.94
N ALA A 242 5.03 14.20 4.77
CA ALA A 242 5.02 15.65 4.98
C ALA A 242 5.41 16.05 6.42
N GLY A 243 4.98 15.27 7.42
CA GLY A 243 5.34 15.50 8.83
C GLY A 243 6.82 15.22 9.09
N TRP A 244 7.35 14.11 8.55
CA TRP A 244 8.77 13.81 8.64
C TRP A 244 9.65 14.85 7.96
N ARG A 245 9.23 15.34 6.79
CA ARG A 245 9.93 16.44 6.10
C ARG A 245 9.91 17.71 6.93
N ALA A 246 8.77 18.10 7.49
CA ALA A 246 8.66 19.30 8.34
C ALA A 246 9.56 19.21 9.59
N LEU A 247 9.54 18.07 10.28
CA LEU A 247 10.41 17.84 11.45
C LEU A 247 11.89 17.88 11.07
N HIS A 248 12.28 17.19 9.99
CA HIS A 248 13.67 17.16 9.55
C HIS A 248 14.18 18.53 9.08
N GLN A 249 13.36 19.29 8.35
CA GLN A 249 13.71 20.64 7.89
C GLN A 249 13.89 21.61 9.07
N THR A 250 13.04 21.49 10.10
CA THR A 250 13.07 22.38 11.27
C THR A 250 14.20 22.02 12.24
N HIS A 251 14.35 20.73 12.55
CA HIS A 251 15.22 20.26 13.64
C HIS A 251 16.50 19.58 13.17
N ARG A 252 16.73 19.49 11.86
CA ARG A 252 17.99 19.02 11.24
C ARG A 252 18.50 17.70 11.81
N PHE A 253 17.68 16.65 11.69
CA PHE A 253 18.07 15.30 12.13
C PHE A 253 19.42 14.86 11.53
N GLU A 254 20.31 14.33 12.38
CA GLU A 254 21.56 13.71 11.96
C GLU A 254 21.31 12.33 11.35
N HIS A 255 20.39 11.55 11.93
CA HIS A 255 20.09 10.19 11.52
C HIS A 255 18.62 9.79 11.76
N ILE A 256 18.23 8.60 11.31
CA ILE A 256 16.82 8.16 11.30
C ILE A 256 16.17 8.01 12.70
N PHE A 257 16.95 8.16 13.78
CA PHE A 257 16.45 8.09 15.17
C PHE A 257 16.58 9.40 15.93
N SER A 258 17.08 10.48 15.31
CA SER A 258 17.22 11.78 15.97
C SER A 258 15.88 12.34 16.48
N TRP A 259 14.75 11.88 15.96
CA TRP A 259 13.42 12.24 16.43
C TRP A 259 13.14 11.83 17.89
N LEU A 260 13.87 10.86 18.45
CA LEU A 260 13.76 10.48 19.86
C LEU A 260 14.19 11.59 20.82
N LEU A 261 15.00 12.54 20.34
CA LEU A 261 15.47 13.68 21.14
C LEU A 261 14.53 14.89 21.08
N LEU A 262 13.49 14.84 20.25
CA LEU A 262 12.56 15.96 20.12
C LEU A 262 11.79 16.19 21.41
N THR A 263 11.70 17.44 21.86
CA THR A 263 10.89 17.80 23.03
C THR A 263 9.43 18.12 22.65
N PRO A 264 8.49 18.11 23.61
CA PRO A 264 7.12 18.58 23.38
C PRO A 264 7.05 19.98 22.77
N GLU A 265 7.92 20.89 23.21
CA GLU A 265 7.99 22.28 22.75
C GLU A 265 8.49 22.35 21.30
N GLN A 266 9.50 21.56 20.95
CA GLN A 266 10.00 21.47 19.57
C GLN A 266 8.94 20.93 18.61
N LEU A 267 8.16 19.93 19.03
CA LEU A 267 7.04 19.41 18.25
C LEU A 267 5.95 20.47 18.04
N GLN A 268 5.55 21.16 19.12
CA GLN A 268 4.53 22.22 19.05
C GLN A 268 4.95 23.41 18.18
N ASN A 269 6.23 23.73 18.14
CA ASN A 269 6.79 24.84 17.36
C ASN A 269 7.18 24.43 15.93
N THR A 270 6.88 23.21 15.49
CA THR A 270 7.17 22.77 14.12
C THR A 270 6.14 23.32 13.13
N PRO A 271 6.55 24.11 12.12
CA PRO A 271 5.63 24.62 11.11
C PRO A 271 4.86 23.51 10.38
N GLY A 272 3.56 23.70 10.17
CA GLY A 272 2.70 22.72 9.49
C GLY A 272 2.20 21.56 10.37
N ILE A 273 2.56 21.51 11.65
CA ILE A 273 2.03 20.55 12.63
C ILE A 273 1.10 21.28 13.60
N ALA A 274 -0.17 20.86 13.66
CA ALA A 274 -1.13 21.44 14.60
C ALA A 274 -0.77 21.10 16.06
N LYS A 275 -1.12 21.97 17.01
CA LYS A 275 -0.83 21.76 18.45
C LYS A 275 -1.42 20.45 19.00
N SER A 276 -2.67 20.13 18.68
CA SER A 276 -3.33 18.87 19.07
C SER A 276 -2.58 17.64 18.53
N LYS A 277 -2.11 17.73 17.28
CA LYS A 277 -1.30 16.70 16.63
C LYS A 277 0.07 16.55 17.28
N SER A 278 0.67 17.64 17.75
CA SER A 278 1.99 17.63 18.41
C SER A 278 1.97 16.82 19.70
N ALA A 279 0.93 16.98 20.53
CA ALA A 279 0.74 16.18 21.74
C ALA A 279 0.55 14.68 21.43
N GLN A 280 -0.22 14.36 20.38
CA GLN A 280 -0.38 12.98 19.92
C GLN A 280 0.96 12.39 19.46
N LEU A 281 1.74 13.12 18.66
CA LEU A 281 3.05 12.66 18.19
C LEU A 281 4.02 12.43 19.34
N TRP A 282 4.06 13.33 20.31
CA TRP A 282 4.88 13.16 21.52
C TRP A 282 4.52 11.88 22.27
N HIS A 283 3.23 11.61 22.45
CA HIS A 283 2.77 10.37 23.09
C HIS A 283 3.20 9.13 22.29
N GLN A 284 3.03 9.15 20.96
CA GLN A 284 3.46 8.04 20.10
C GLN A 284 4.97 7.81 20.14
N PHE A 285 5.79 8.87 20.19
CA PHE A 285 7.25 8.75 20.31
C PHE A 285 7.66 8.08 21.64
N ASN A 286 6.97 8.39 22.73
CA ASN A 286 7.22 7.74 24.02
C ASN A 286 6.79 6.27 24.03
N LEU A 287 5.62 5.95 23.45
CA LEU A 287 5.18 4.56 23.30
C LEU A 287 6.12 3.76 22.41
N ALA A 288 6.73 4.38 21.40
CA ALA A 288 7.69 3.71 20.53
C ALA A 288 8.93 3.21 21.30
N ARG A 289 9.37 3.91 22.36
CA ARG A 289 10.49 3.48 23.22
C ARG A 289 10.22 2.15 23.92
N GLN A 290 8.96 1.81 24.14
CA GLN A 290 8.52 0.56 24.79
C GLN A 290 8.33 -0.59 23.79
N GLN A 291 8.55 -0.36 22.50
CA GLN A 291 8.41 -1.41 21.49
C GLN A 291 9.52 -2.47 21.64
N PRO A 292 9.22 -3.74 21.33
CA PRO A 292 10.19 -4.82 21.48
C PRO A 292 11.37 -4.65 20.51
N PHE A 293 12.51 -5.23 20.88
CA PHE A 293 13.76 -5.22 20.11
C PHE A 293 13.56 -5.51 18.61
N THR A 294 12.73 -6.52 18.28
CA THR A 294 12.47 -6.91 16.88
C THR A 294 11.90 -5.76 16.04
N ARG A 295 11.11 -4.85 16.63
CA ARG A 295 10.56 -3.67 15.94
C ARG A 295 11.61 -2.60 15.70
N TRP A 296 12.57 -2.46 16.61
CA TRP A 296 13.72 -1.56 16.44
C TRP A 296 14.71 -2.05 15.39
N VAL A 297 15.02 -3.35 15.38
CA VAL A 297 15.85 -3.95 14.32
C VAL A 297 15.15 -3.87 12.97
N MET A 298 13.82 -4.05 12.93
CA MET A 298 13.03 -3.69 11.75
C MET A 298 13.24 -2.22 11.42
N ALA A 299 13.07 -1.25 12.33
CA ALA A 299 13.27 0.18 12.04
C ALA A 299 14.67 0.51 11.44
N MET A 300 15.70 -0.25 11.80
CA MET A 300 17.06 -0.14 11.25
C MET A 300 17.22 -0.79 9.86
N GLY A 301 16.18 -1.41 9.32
CA GLY A 301 16.13 -1.88 7.94
C GLY A 301 16.74 -3.27 7.71
N ILE A 302 16.76 -4.14 8.71
CA ILE A 302 17.25 -5.51 8.55
C ILE A 302 16.55 -6.22 7.37
N PRO A 303 17.27 -6.99 6.53
CA PRO A 303 16.70 -7.65 5.36
C PRO A 303 15.95 -8.96 5.69
N LEU A 304 15.18 -8.98 6.79
CA LEU A 304 14.40 -10.14 7.23
C LEU A 304 12.90 -9.87 7.21
N THR A 305 12.13 -10.96 7.09
CA THR A 305 10.68 -10.90 7.31
C THR A 305 10.38 -10.87 8.81
N ARG A 306 9.21 -10.37 9.19
CA ARG A 306 8.76 -10.43 10.59
C ARG A 306 8.65 -11.87 11.10
N ALA A 307 8.27 -12.81 10.23
CA ALA A 307 8.22 -14.23 10.57
C ALA A 307 9.62 -14.78 10.91
N ALA A 308 10.64 -14.44 10.12
CA ALA A 308 12.02 -14.84 10.38
C ALA A 308 12.56 -14.24 11.69
N LEU A 309 12.32 -12.94 11.93
CA LEU A 309 12.74 -12.28 13.18
C LEU A 309 12.07 -12.89 14.41
N ASN A 310 10.77 -13.17 14.33
CA ASN A 310 10.05 -13.79 15.44
C ASN A 310 10.52 -15.22 15.71
N ALA A 311 10.87 -15.99 14.68
CA ALA A 311 11.34 -17.37 14.81
C ALA A 311 12.79 -17.48 15.33
N SER A 312 13.61 -16.46 15.10
CA SER A 312 15.02 -16.46 15.54
C SER A 312 15.20 -16.40 17.05
N ASP A 313 14.18 -15.97 17.81
CA ASP A 313 14.25 -15.70 19.25
C ASP A 313 15.37 -14.74 19.70
N GLU A 314 16.03 -14.06 18.77
CA GLU A 314 17.00 -13.00 19.01
C GLU A 314 16.32 -11.81 19.72
N ARG A 315 16.71 -11.55 20.98
CA ARG A 315 16.12 -10.49 21.83
C ARG A 315 17.06 -9.33 22.12
N SER A 316 18.35 -9.46 21.81
CA SER A 316 19.32 -8.39 22.03
C SER A 316 20.22 -8.12 20.82
N TRP A 317 20.79 -6.92 20.82
CA TRP A 317 21.73 -6.44 19.81
C TRP A 317 23.00 -7.29 19.79
N SER A 318 23.49 -7.71 20.96
CA SER A 318 24.66 -8.57 21.09
C SER A 318 24.44 -9.93 20.44
N GLN A 319 23.34 -10.62 20.76
CA GLN A 319 23.02 -11.92 20.16
C GLN A 319 22.92 -11.81 18.63
N LEU A 320 22.25 -10.76 18.12
CA LEU A 320 22.15 -10.50 16.69
C LEU A 320 23.52 -10.30 16.03
N LEU A 321 24.44 -9.57 16.67
CA LEU A 321 25.78 -9.36 16.15
C LEU A 321 26.59 -10.67 16.08
N PHE A 322 26.40 -11.60 17.02
CA PHE A 322 27.10 -12.90 17.02
C PHE A 322 26.47 -13.97 16.12
N SER A 323 25.22 -13.78 15.69
CA SER A 323 24.52 -14.72 14.80
C SER A 323 25.26 -14.98 13.48
N THR A 324 25.30 -16.23 13.02
CA THR A 324 26.04 -16.63 11.80
C THR A 324 25.15 -16.63 10.56
N GLU A 325 25.75 -16.67 9.36
CA GLU A 325 24.97 -16.81 8.12
C GLU A 325 24.15 -18.11 8.14
N GLN A 326 24.75 -19.21 8.59
CA GLN A 326 24.09 -20.52 8.70
C GLN A 326 22.88 -20.49 9.64
N PHE A 327 22.97 -19.76 10.75
CA PHE A 327 21.84 -19.56 11.65
C PHE A 327 20.67 -18.88 10.94
N TRP A 328 20.93 -17.81 10.19
CA TRP A 328 19.87 -17.10 9.45
C TRP A 328 19.26 -17.95 8.34
N GLN A 329 20.03 -18.81 7.69
CA GLN A 329 19.51 -19.72 6.64
C GLN A 329 18.46 -20.71 7.17
N GLN A 330 18.46 -20.99 8.48
CA GLN A 330 17.47 -21.89 9.10
C GLN A 330 16.14 -21.18 9.39
N GLN A 331 16.05 -19.86 9.21
CA GLN A 331 14.86 -19.09 9.56
C GLN A 331 13.81 -19.08 8.43
N PRO A 332 12.51 -19.02 8.76
CA PRO A 332 11.42 -19.05 7.79
C PRO A 332 11.58 -18.03 6.65
N GLY A 333 11.60 -18.54 5.42
CA GLY A 333 11.74 -17.71 4.22
C GLY A 333 13.09 -17.00 4.11
N THR A 334 14.16 -17.51 4.72
CA THR A 334 15.51 -16.93 4.66
C THR A 334 16.47 -17.86 3.93
N GLY A 335 16.61 -17.69 2.61
CA GLY A 335 17.64 -18.40 1.83
C GLY A 335 19.03 -17.78 1.97
N SER A 336 20.04 -18.43 1.39
CA SER A 336 21.45 -18.02 1.44
C SER A 336 21.68 -16.55 1.07
N GLY A 337 21.06 -16.06 0.00
CA GLY A 337 21.19 -14.66 -0.41
C GLY A 337 20.67 -13.67 0.63
N ARG A 338 19.57 -13.99 1.33
CA ARG A 338 19.02 -13.14 2.39
C ARG A 338 19.86 -13.22 3.66
N ALA A 339 20.32 -14.41 4.02
CA ALA A 339 21.22 -14.60 5.15
C ALA A 339 22.52 -13.79 4.99
N ARG A 340 23.13 -13.81 3.79
CA ARG A 340 24.30 -12.98 3.48
C ARG A 340 24.02 -11.49 3.62
N GLN A 341 22.86 -11.03 3.14
CA GLN A 341 22.44 -9.64 3.31
C GLN A 341 22.29 -9.24 4.79
N VAL A 342 21.89 -10.16 5.67
CA VAL A 342 21.86 -9.89 7.12
C VAL A 342 23.28 -9.70 7.66
N ILE A 343 24.23 -10.52 7.23
CA ILE A 343 25.64 -10.39 7.62
C ILE A 343 26.21 -9.05 7.11
N GLU A 344 26.01 -8.71 5.84
CA GLU A 344 26.43 -7.42 5.28
C GLU A 344 25.80 -6.24 6.03
N TRP A 345 24.51 -6.36 6.38
CA TRP A 345 23.77 -5.34 7.10
C TRP A 345 24.31 -5.13 8.52
N LYS A 346 24.55 -6.19 9.30
CA LYS A 346 25.05 -6.05 10.68
C LYS A 346 26.51 -5.58 10.72
N GLU A 347 27.31 -5.91 9.70
CA GLU A 347 28.69 -5.46 9.58
C GLU A 347 28.83 -4.00 9.13
N ASN A 348 27.75 -3.41 8.59
CA ASN A 348 27.76 -2.05 8.10
C ASN A 348 28.04 -1.03 9.22
N ALA A 349 28.99 -0.12 8.97
CA ALA A 349 29.42 0.88 9.95
C ALA A 349 28.30 1.84 10.40
N GLN A 350 27.40 2.24 9.49
CA GLN A 350 26.27 3.11 9.85
C GLN A 350 25.29 2.38 10.77
N ILE A 351 25.04 1.09 10.51
CA ILE A 351 24.18 0.24 11.33
C ILE A 351 24.75 0.07 12.74
N LYS A 352 26.06 -0.23 12.85
CA LYS A 352 26.74 -0.32 14.15
C LYS A 352 26.67 1.01 14.91
N LYS A 353 26.92 2.15 14.25
CA LYS A 353 26.80 3.49 14.86
C LYS A 353 25.39 3.75 15.40
N LEU A 354 24.35 3.37 14.65
CA LEU A 354 22.97 3.48 15.11
C LEU A 354 22.67 2.55 16.31
N GLY A 355 23.17 1.31 16.30
CA GLY A 355 23.03 0.37 17.40
C GLY A 355 23.63 0.90 18.70
N SER A 356 24.87 1.39 18.65
CA SER A 356 25.52 2.03 19.80
C SER A 356 24.79 3.29 20.28
N TRP A 357 24.26 4.09 19.35
CA TRP A 357 23.47 5.27 19.71
C TRP A 357 22.16 4.88 20.41
N LEU A 358 21.45 3.84 19.94
CA LEU A 358 20.23 3.35 20.58
C LEU A 358 20.51 2.78 21.98
N ALA A 359 21.65 2.11 22.17
CA ALA A 359 22.10 1.66 23.48
C ALA A 359 22.32 2.84 24.45
N ALA A 360 22.96 3.92 23.98
CA ALA A 360 23.12 5.15 24.75
C ALA A 360 21.78 5.83 25.11
N GLN A 361 20.74 5.64 24.28
CA GLN A 361 19.37 6.11 24.56
C GLN A 361 18.54 5.13 25.41
N GLN A 362 19.16 4.05 25.93
CA GLN A 362 18.53 3.03 26.78
C GLN A 362 17.31 2.38 26.11
N ILE A 363 17.39 2.12 24.79
CA ILE A 363 16.34 1.38 24.09
C ILE A 363 16.47 -0.11 24.39
N THR A 364 15.39 -0.72 24.88
CA THR A 364 15.35 -2.14 25.27
C THR A 364 15.90 -3.06 24.17
N GLY A 365 16.83 -3.92 24.54
CA GLY A 365 17.50 -4.86 23.64
C GLY A 365 18.77 -4.31 22.98
N PHE A 366 19.08 -3.02 23.15
CA PHE A 366 20.37 -2.45 22.76
C PHE A 366 21.20 -2.21 24.02
N GLU A 367 22.19 -3.07 24.24
CA GLU A 367 23.15 -2.94 25.34
C GLU A 367 24.47 -2.33 24.82
N PRO A 368 25.22 -1.62 25.68
CA PRO A 368 26.49 -0.96 25.32
C PRO A 368 27.56 -1.89 24.73
#